data_AF-A0A530HGX8-F1
#
_entry.id   AF-A0A530HGX8-F1
#
_cell.length_a   1.000
_cell.length_b   1.000
_cell.length_c   1.000
_cell.angle_alpha   90.00
_cell.angle_beta   90.00
_cell.angle_gamma   90.00
#
_symmetry.space_group_name_H-M   'P 1'
#
loop_
_entity.id
_entity.type
_entity.pdbx_description
1 polymer ?
#
loop_
_entity_poly.entity_id
_entity_poly.type
_entity_poly.pdbx_seq_one_letter_code
_entity_poly.pdbx_strand_id
1 'polypeptide(L)' 'MTGPERRRRWSEADQCRILAAAFAPGATVAAVARQYDVATSLIYKWRRTVRA' A
#
# COMPACT_ATOMS: atom_id res chain seq x y z
N MET A 1 26.18 9.37 8.26
CA MET A 1 25.96 7.93 7.98
C MET A 1 24.64 7.52 8.62
N THR A 2 23.52 7.73 7.93
CA THR A 2 22.18 7.36 8.38
C THR A 2 21.88 5.94 7.87
N GLY A 3 21.72 4.98 8.79
CA GLY A 3 21.41 3.59 8.50
C GLY A 3 20.10 3.41 7.72
N PRO A 4 19.87 2.23 7.13
CA PRO A 4 18.88 2.04 6.07
C PRO A 4 17.48 2.28 6.63
N GLU A 5 16.82 3.31 6.12
CA GLU A 5 15.43 3.67 6.37
C GLU A 5 14.50 2.62 5.73
N ARG A 6 14.62 1.36 6.17
CA ARG A 6 13.99 0.17 5.60
C ARG A 6 12.59 -0.08 6.17
N ARG A 7 11.95 0.96 6.69
CA ARG A 7 10.52 0.97 7.01
C ARG A 7 9.93 2.18 6.29
N ARG A 8 9.58 1.99 5.01
CA ARG A 8 8.73 2.91 4.27
C ARG A 8 7.52 3.22 5.15
N ARG A 9 7.47 4.44 5.69
CA ARG A 9 6.32 4.92 6.46
C ARG A 9 5.26 5.31 5.43
N TRP A 10 4.16 4.56 5.40
CA TRP A 10 3.07 4.84 4.48
C TRP A 10 2.14 5.88 5.09
N SER A 11 2.21 7.11 4.60
CA SER A 11 1.24 8.16 4.93
C SER A 11 -0.14 7.76 4.40
N GLU A 12 -1.22 8.28 4.99
CA GLU A 12 -2.59 8.01 4.55
C GLU A 12 -2.80 8.32 3.07
N ALA A 13 -2.17 9.39 2.56
CA ALA A 13 -2.16 9.72 1.13
C ALA A 13 -1.56 8.61 0.26
N ASP A 14 -0.46 7.98 0.69
CA ASP A 14 0.16 6.88 -0.05
C ASP A 14 -0.67 5.60 0.06
N GLN A 15 -1.30 5.35 1.21
CA GLN A 15 -2.25 4.24 1.37
C GLN A 15 -3.43 4.40 0.41
N CYS A 16 -4.00 5.60 0.30
CA CYS A 16 -5.06 5.92 -0.66
C CYS A 16 -4.63 5.69 -2.11
N ARG A 17 -3.42 6.12 -2.49
CA ARG A 17 -2.88 5.87 -3.84
C ARG A 17 -2.73 4.38 -4.13
N ILE A 18 -2.17 3.63 -3.19
CA ILE A 18 -1.97 2.18 -3.33
C ILE A 18 -3.33 1.47 -3.39
N LEU A 19 -4.29 1.86 -2.57
CA LEU A 19 -5.64 1.32 -2.60
C LEU A 19 -6.33 1.62 -3.93
N ALA A 20 -6.26 2.86 -4.41
CA ALA A 20 -6.83 3.25 -5.70
C ALA A 20 -6.21 2.43 -6.85
N ALA A 21 -4.88 2.24 -6.84
CA ALA A 21 -4.19 1.41 -7.82
C ALA A 21 -4.56 -0.08 -7.69
N ALA A 22 -4.63 -0.61 -6.48
CA ALA A 22 -4.94 -2.03 -6.21
C ALA A 22 -6.38 -2.41 -6.55
N PHE A 23 -7.32 -1.47 -6.48
CA PHE A 23 -8.74 -1.67 -6.79
C PHE A 23 -9.17 -1.02 -8.12
N ALA A 24 -8.22 -0.57 -8.95
CA ALA A 24 -8.49 -0.12 -10.31
C ALA A 24 -8.96 -1.28 -11.20
N PRO A 25 -9.84 -1.04 -12.19
CA PRO A 25 -10.26 -2.08 -13.13
C PRO A 25 -9.06 -2.64 -13.90
N GLY A 26 -8.88 -3.96 -13.86
CA GLY A 26 -7.77 -4.66 -14.51
C GLY A 26 -6.47 -4.73 -13.68
N ALA A 27 -6.39 -4.05 -12.53
CA ALA A 27 -5.28 -4.20 -11.60
C ALA A 27 -5.51 -5.39 -10.66
N THR A 28 -4.40 -5.99 -10.19
CA THR A 28 -4.45 -7.02 -9.14
C THR A 28 -3.74 -6.51 -7.90
N VAL A 29 -4.35 -6.74 -6.73
CA VAL A 29 -3.78 -6.36 -5.44
C VAL A 29 -2.37 -6.93 -5.26
N ALA A 30 -2.10 -8.14 -5.76
CA ALA A 30 -0.77 -8.76 -5.70
C ALA A 30 0.28 -8.07 -6.58
N ALA A 31 -0.10 -7.62 -7.79
CA ALA A 31 0.82 -6.87 -8.66
C ALA A 31 1.17 -5.52 -8.05
N VAL A 32 0.16 -4.81 -7.52
CA VAL A 32 0.37 -3.51 -6.85
C VAL A 32 1.17 -3.69 -5.57
N ALA A 33 0.89 -4.73 -4.77
CA ALA A 33 1.67 -5.08 -3.59
C ALA A 33 3.17 -5.22 -3.91
N ARG A 34 3.51 -5.93 -4.99
CA ARG A 34 4.90 -6.08 -5.46
C ARG A 34 5.49 -4.76 -5.96
N GLN A 35 4.73 -3.95 -6.69
CA GLN A 35 5.20 -2.67 -7.23
C GLN A 35 5.58 -1.68 -6.12
N TYR A 36 4.82 -1.66 -5.03
CA TYR A 36 5.04 -0.74 -3.91
C TYR A 36 5.88 -1.34 -2.78
N ASP A 37 6.30 -2.61 -2.89
CA ASP A 37 6.97 -3.38 -1.84
C ASP A 37 6.17 -3.39 -0.53
N VAL A 38 4.88 -3.70 -0.66
CA VAL A 38 3.93 -3.73 0.47
C VAL A 38 3.26 -5.10 0.55
N ALA A 39 3.04 -5.59 1.77
CA ALA A 39 2.31 -6.84 1.96
C ALA A 39 0.83 -6.67 1.56
N THR A 40 0.29 -7.63 0.81
CA THR A 40 -1.13 -7.67 0.42
C THR A 40 -2.06 -7.57 1.64
N SER A 41 -1.67 -8.19 2.77
CA SER A 41 -2.39 -8.12 4.04
C SER A 41 -2.49 -6.69 4.59
N LEU A 42 -1.47 -5.85 4.37
CA LEU A 42 -1.45 -4.45 4.79
C LEU A 42 -2.43 -3.61 3.95
N ILE A 43 -2.54 -3.89 2.65
CA ILE A 43 -3.53 -3.23 1.78
C ILE A 43 -4.96 -3.52 2.26
N TYR A 44 -5.29 -4.77 2.60
CA TYR A 44 -6.60 -5.10 3.16
C TYR A 44 -6.84 -4.47 4.54
N LYS A 45 -5.79 -4.32 5.36
CA LYS A 45 -5.88 -3.60 6.64
C LYS A 45 -6.21 -2.13 6.41
N TRP A 46 -5.49 -1.45 5.50
CA TRP A 46 -5.76 -0.05 5.16
C TRP A 46 -7.15 0.16 4.60
N ARG A 47 -7.67 -0.77 3.78
CA ARG A 47 -9.04 -0.70 3.28
C ARG A 47 -10.08 -0.58 4.41
N ARG A 48 -9.83 -1.20 5.57
CA ARG A 48 -10.70 -1.10 6.75
C ARG A 48 -10.47 0.19 7.54
N THR A 49 -9.23 0.64 7.67
CA THR A 49 -8.87 1.82 8.47
C THR A 49 -9.16 3.14 7.75
N VAL A 50 -8.94 3.24 6.45
CA VAL A 50 -9.17 4.46 5.64
C VAL A 50 -10.67 4.71 5.39
N ARG A 51 -11.52 3.70 5.59
CA ARG A 51 -12.99 3.82 5.47
C ARG A 51 -13.71 4.04 6.81
N ALA A 52 -12.99 4.06 7.93
CA ALA A 52 -13.53 4.37 9.25
C ALA A 52 -13.39 5.87 9.53
#